data_AF-A0A846B8D1-F1
#
_entry.id   AF-A0A846B8D1-F1
#
_cell.length_a   1.000
_cell.length_b   1.000
_cell.length_c   1.000
_cell.angle_alpha   90.00
_cell.angle_beta   90.00
_cell.angle_gamma   90.00
#
_symmetry.space_group_name_H-M   'P 1'
#
loop_
_entity.id
_entity.type
_entity.pdbx_description
1 polymer ?
#
loop_
_entity_poly.entity_id
_entity_poly.type
_entity_poly.pdbx_seq_one_letter_code
_entity_poly.pdbx_strand_id
1 'polypeptide(L)'
;MTISYSQKLTILKSIFQQQEITQAQQEKGYLESWSKQNWYQVKIDLQTLQMYTDNSAAAANFVKSLDLIRRKAVILAFLQSNAIS
;
A
#
# COMPACT_ATOMS: atom_id res chain seq x y z
N MET A 1 -6.00 4.67 -17.53
CA MET A 1 -6.67 3.35 -17.34
C MET A 1 -6.96 3.18 -15.86
N THR A 2 -8.17 2.81 -15.46
CA THR A 2 -8.47 2.46 -14.06
C THR A 2 -8.10 1.00 -13.84
N ILE A 3 -7.09 0.75 -13.02
CA ILE A 3 -6.74 -0.61 -12.58
C ILE A 3 -7.87 -1.23 -11.75
N SER A 4 -8.23 -2.45 -12.11
CA SER A 4 -9.22 -3.25 -11.38
C SER A 4 -8.70 -3.67 -10.00
N TYR A 5 -9.62 -4.00 -9.10
CA TYR A 5 -9.28 -4.49 -7.75
C TYR A 5 -8.43 -5.77 -7.78
N SER A 6 -8.67 -6.68 -8.72
CA SER A 6 -7.88 -7.90 -8.89
C SER A 6 -6.44 -7.59 -9.31
N GLN A 7 -6.24 -6.64 -10.23
CA GLN A 7 -4.91 -6.17 -10.61
C GLN A 7 -4.17 -5.53 -9.43
N LYS A 8 -4.86 -4.73 -8.61
CA LYS A 8 -4.28 -4.15 -7.38
C LYS A 8 -3.78 -5.23 -6.43
N LEU A 9 -4.58 -6.27 -6.21
CA LEU A 9 -4.17 -7.39 -5.36
C LEU A 9 -2.98 -8.15 -5.93
N THR A 10 -2.89 -8.33 -7.25
CA THR A 10 -1.72 -8.97 -7.89
C THR A 10 -0.45 -8.15 -7.64
N ILE A 11 -0.52 -6.83 -7.80
CA ILE A 11 0.62 -5.94 -7.52
C ILE A 11 1.00 -6.00 -6.04
N LEU A 12 0.03 -5.95 -5.12
CA LEU A 12 0.33 -6.02 -3.69
C LEU A 12 0.97 -7.36 -3.32
N LYS A 13 0.55 -8.47 -3.92
CA LYS A 13 1.12 -9.81 -3.66
C LYS A 13 2.56 -9.96 -4.17
N SER A 14 3.00 -9.14 -5.14
CA SER A 14 4.40 -9.15 -5.59
C SER A 14 5.32 -8.30 -4.70
N ILE A 15 4.77 -7.48 -3.81
CA ILE A 15 5.52 -6.52 -2.99
C ILE A 15 5.43 -6.82 -1.49
N PHE A 16 4.25 -7.21 -1.01
CA PHE A 16 3.93 -7.43 0.41
C PHE A 16 3.72 -8.91 0.72
N GLN A 17 3.93 -9.29 1.98
CA GLN A 17 3.57 -10.63 2.44
C GLN A 17 2.04 -10.78 2.49
N GLN A 18 1.52 -11.96 2.15
CA GLN A 18 0.08 -12.25 2.18
C GLN A 18 -0.53 -11.97 3.56
N GLN A 19 0.20 -12.26 4.63
CA GLN A 19 -0.22 -11.98 6.01
C GLN A 19 -0.43 -10.48 6.25
N GLU A 20 0.46 -9.62 5.75
CA GLU A 20 0.33 -8.16 5.91
C GLU A 20 -0.89 -7.62 5.17
N ILE A 21 -1.16 -8.13 3.96
CA ILE A 21 -2.34 -7.75 3.18
C ILE A 21 -3.62 -8.15 3.92
N THR A 22 -3.68 -9.36 4.46
CA THR A 22 -4.82 -9.85 5.24
C THR A 22 -5.02 -9.02 6.52
N GLN A 23 -3.96 -8.76 7.27
CA GLN A 23 -4.03 -7.94 8.48
C GLN A 23 -4.46 -6.50 8.18
N ALA A 24 -3.95 -5.89 7.11
CA ALA A 24 -4.37 -4.56 6.70
C ALA A 24 -5.89 -4.48 6.43
N GLN A 25 -6.45 -5.52 5.79
CA GLN A 25 -7.88 -5.62 5.54
C GLN A 25 -8.70 -5.86 6.82
N GLN A 26 -8.20 -6.69 7.75
CA GLN A 26 -8.84 -6.95 9.04
C GLN A 26 -8.84 -5.72 9.95
N GLU A 27 -7.74 -4.96 9.96
CA GLU A 27 -7.52 -3.77 10.79
C GLU A 27 -8.03 -2.48 10.13
N LYS A 28 -8.85 -2.59 9.06
CA LYS A 28 -9.25 -1.47 8.20
C LYS A 28 -9.76 -0.24 8.97
N GLY A 29 -10.66 -0.42 9.94
CA GLY A 29 -11.23 0.71 10.68
C GLY A 29 -10.19 1.50 11.49
N TYR A 30 -9.26 0.80 12.13
CA TYR A 30 -8.15 1.43 12.85
C TYR A 30 -7.20 2.15 11.89
N LEU A 31 -6.77 1.45 10.83
CA LEU A 31 -5.83 2.00 9.86
C LEU A 31 -6.40 3.17 9.06
N GLU A 32 -7.69 3.20 8.76
CA GLU A 32 -8.35 4.35 8.13
C GLU A 32 -8.34 5.58 9.05
N SER A 33 -8.60 5.38 10.34
CA SER A 33 -8.56 6.44 11.34
C SER A 33 -7.14 6.98 11.52
N TRP A 34 -6.17 6.07 11.62
CA TRP A 34 -4.75 6.41 11.69
C TRP A 34 -4.28 7.13 10.42
N SER A 35 -4.69 6.65 9.24
CA SER A 35 -4.31 7.23 7.94
C SER A 35 -4.89 8.63 7.75
N LYS A 36 -6.06 8.94 8.31
CA LYS A 36 -6.59 10.32 8.31
C LYS A 36 -5.72 11.28 9.13
N GLN A 37 -5.20 10.81 10.27
CA GLN A 37 -4.31 11.60 11.13
C GLN A 37 -2.90 11.74 10.52
N ASN A 38 -2.47 10.75 9.74
CA ASN A 38 -1.13 10.66 9.14
C ASN A 38 -1.17 10.77 7.62
N TRP A 39 -2.16 11.49 7.07
CA TRP A 39 -2.52 11.45 5.65
C TRP A 39 -1.37 11.85 4.73
N TYR A 40 -0.54 12.81 5.15
CA TYR A 40 0.57 13.30 4.36
C TYR A 40 1.66 12.23 4.20
N GLN A 41 1.97 11.53 5.29
CA GLN A 41 2.97 10.46 5.26
C GLN A 41 2.49 9.27 4.42
N VAL A 42 1.23 8.85 4.59
CA VAL A 42 0.63 7.77 3.81
C VAL A 42 0.57 8.12 2.31
N LYS A 43 0.28 9.39 1.99
CA LYS A 43 0.28 9.87 0.61
C LYS A 43 1.67 9.79 -0.03
N ILE A 44 2.71 10.26 0.67
CA ILE A 44 4.10 10.16 0.19
C ILE A 44 4.46 8.69 -0.03
N ASP A 45 4.17 7.84 0.97
CA ASP A 45 4.55 6.44 0.89
C ASP A 45 3.85 5.71 -0.26
N LEU A 46 2.56 6.01 -0.48
CA LEU A 46 1.80 5.49 -1.61
C LEU A 46 2.39 5.98 -2.95
N GLN A 47 2.74 7.27 -3.07
CA GLN A 47 3.33 7.80 -4.29
C GLN A 47 4.70 7.18 -4.57
N THR A 48 5.56 7.05 -3.56
CA THR A 48 6.86 6.38 -3.68
C THR A 48 6.69 4.92 -4.08
N LEU A 49 5.73 4.20 -3.49
CA LEU A 49 5.41 2.84 -3.89
C LEU A 49 4.97 2.77 -5.37
N GLN A 50 4.10 3.68 -5.81
CA GLN A 50 3.62 3.75 -7.18
C GLN A 50 4.74 4.00 -8.20
N MET A 51 5.73 4.84 -7.86
CA MET A 51 6.92 5.06 -8.68
C MET A 51 7.78 3.79 -8.88
N TYR A 52 7.69 2.83 -7.95
CA TYR A 52 8.44 1.57 -8.02
C TYR A 52 7.60 0.38 -8.47
N THR A 53 6.35 0.58 -8.91
CA THR A 53 5.49 -0.56 -9.30
C THR A 53 6.05 -1.38 -10.47
N ASP A 54 6.83 -0.76 -11.37
CA ASP A 54 7.54 -1.43 -12.46
C ASP A 54 8.86 -2.10 -12.01
N ASN A 55 9.33 -1.83 -10.78
CA ASN A 55 10.54 -2.40 -10.20
C ASN A 55 10.25 -3.02 -8.84
N SER A 56 9.84 -4.30 -8.86
CA SER A 56 9.46 -5.06 -7.67
C SER A 56 10.54 -5.11 -6.59
N ALA A 57 11.82 -5.11 -6.96
CA ALA A 57 12.93 -5.09 -6.01
C ALA A 57 13.05 -3.74 -5.28
N ALA A 58 12.92 -2.63 -6.01
CA ALA A 58 12.90 -1.30 -5.41
C ALA A 58 11.67 -1.10 -4.53
N ALA A 59 10.49 -1.55 -4.98
CA ALA A 59 9.26 -1.50 -4.20
C ALA A 59 9.36 -2.31 -2.90
N ALA A 60 9.89 -3.54 -2.96
CA ALA A 60 10.06 -4.37 -1.77
C ALA A 60 11.08 -3.77 -0.78
N ASN A 61 12.17 -3.18 -1.26
CA ASN A 61 13.15 -2.50 -0.41
C ASN A 61 12.57 -1.24 0.23
N PHE A 62 11.78 -0.46 -0.50
CA PHE A 62 11.05 0.68 0.03
C PHE A 62 10.07 0.23 1.12
N VAL A 63 9.25 -0.79 0.87
CA VAL A 63 8.30 -1.31 1.86
C VAL A 63 9.01 -1.80 3.12
N LYS A 64 10.16 -2.46 3.00
CA LYS A 64 10.97 -2.89 4.16
C LYS A 64 11.51 -1.75 5.01
N SER A 65 11.64 -0.54 4.46
CA SER A 65 12.09 0.64 5.23
C SER A 65 10.96 1.29 6.04
N LEU A 66 9.70 0.91 5.79
CA LEU A 66 8.53 1.40 6.51
C LEU A 66 8.27 0.57 7.78
N ASP A 67 7.81 1.22 8.85
CA ASP A 67 7.27 0.51 10.00
C ASP A 67 5.98 -0.26 9.65
N LEU A 68 5.59 -1.18 10.53
CA LEU A 68 4.48 -2.09 10.27
C LEU A 68 3.14 -1.38 10.05
N ILE A 69 2.86 -0.30 10.79
CA ILE A 69 1.60 0.45 10.66
C ILE A 69 1.58 1.16 9.31
N ARG A 70 2.68 1.80 8.91
CA ARG A 70 2.81 2.45 7.61
C ARG A 70 2.65 1.48 6.45
N ARG A 71 3.27 0.29 6.52
CA ARG A 71 3.11 -0.75 5.47
C ARG A 71 1.65 -1.13 5.27
N LYS A 72 0.92 -1.42 6.36
CA LYS A 72 -0.50 -1.79 6.30
C LYS A 72 -1.38 -0.61 5.82
N ALA A 73 -1.08 0.61 6.26
CA ALA A 73 -1.78 1.81 5.80
C ALA A 73 -1.59 2.03 4.30
N VAL A 74 -0.37 1.83 3.77
CA VAL A 74 -0.08 1.93 2.34
C VAL A 74 -0.82 0.84 1.54
N ILE A 75 -0.91 -0.38 2.05
CA ILE A 75 -1.73 -1.45 1.43
C ILE A 75 -3.18 -0.98 1.26
N LEU A 76 -3.81 -0.45 2.31
CA LEU A 76 -5.18 0.04 2.23
C LEU A 76 -5.32 1.23 1.28
N ALA A 77 -4.40 2.18 1.35
CA ALA A 77 -4.40 3.35 0.48
C ALA A 77 -4.27 2.95 -1.00
N PHE A 78 -3.44 1.96 -1.31
CA PHE A 78 -3.27 1.40 -2.65
C PHE A 78 -4.52 0.67 -3.14
N LEU A 79 -5.18 -0.12 -2.29
CA LEU A 79 -6.46 -0.76 -2.63
C LEU A 79 -7.54 0.28 -2.95
N GLN A 80 -7.54 1.40 -2.23
CA GLN A 80 -8.51 2.50 -2.38
C GLN A 80 -8.16 3.49 -3.50
N SER A 81 -6.90 3.54 -3.97
CA SER A 81 -6.47 4.54 -4.95
C SER A 81 -7.08 4.27 -6.33
N ASN A 82 -7.61 5.30 -6.98
CA ASN A 82 -8.10 5.19 -8.37
C ASN A 82 -6.99 5.41 -9.41
N ALA A 83 -5.80 5.81 -8.97
CA ALA A 83 -4.66 6.13 -9.82
C ALA A 83 -3.58 5.05 -9.72
N ILE A 84 -3.11 4.59 -10.87
CA ILE A 84 -1.67 4.42 -11.13
C ILE A 84 -1.35 5.53 -12.13
N SER A 85 -0.27 6.28 -11.92
CA SER A 85 0.22 7.22 -12.93
C SER A 85 0.65 6.47 -14.18
#